data_AF-A0A655AWV7-F1
#
_entry.id   AF-A0A655AWV7-F1
#
_cell.length_a   1.000
_cell.length_b   1.000
_cell.length_c   1.000
_cell.angle_alpha   90.00
_cell.angle_beta   90.00
_cell.angle_gamma   90.00
#
_symmetry.space_group_name_H-M   'P 1'
#
loop_
_entity.id
_entity.type
_entity.pdbx_description
1 polymer ?
#
loop_
_entity_poly.entity_id
_entity_poly.type
_entity_poly.pdbx_seq_one_letter_code
_entity_poly.pdbx_strand_id
1 'polypeptide(L)'
;MGGAVSGVAGSNWMLIGDAAACVNPLNGEGIDYGLETGRLAAELLDSRDLARLWPSLLADRYGRGFSVARRLALLLTFPRFLPTTGPITMRSTALMNIAVRVMSNLVTDDDRDWVARVWRGGGQLSRLVDRRPPFS
;
A
#
# COMPACT_ATOMS: atom_id res chain seq x y z
N MET A 1 0.85 4.11 -9.02
CA MET A 1 0.18 3.05 -8.23
C MET A 1 0.60 3.15 -6.77
N GLY A 2 -0.24 2.66 -5.86
CA GLY A 2 0.03 2.67 -4.42
C GLY A 2 0.09 4.07 -3.78
N GLY A 3 -0.84 4.96 -4.14
CA GLY A 3 -0.98 6.28 -3.51
C GLY A 3 0.17 7.27 -3.77
N ALA A 4 0.91 7.08 -4.87
CA ALA A 4 2.01 7.96 -5.29
C ALA A 4 1.55 9.25 -6.01
N VAL A 5 0.34 9.73 -5.71
CA VAL A 5 -0.25 10.94 -6.28
C VAL A 5 -0.61 11.92 -5.17
N SER A 6 -0.46 13.20 -5.44
CA SER A 6 -0.82 14.32 -4.56
C SER A 6 -2.02 15.07 -5.14
N GLY A 7 -2.74 15.84 -4.32
CA GLY A 7 -3.89 16.62 -4.80
C GLY A 7 -5.04 15.74 -5.25
N VAL A 8 -5.39 14.73 -4.45
CA VAL A 8 -6.47 13.76 -4.75
C VAL A 8 -7.88 14.28 -4.44
N ALA A 9 -8.00 15.51 -3.92
CA ALA A 9 -9.27 16.17 -3.69
C ALA A 9 -9.12 17.70 -3.75
N GLY A 10 -10.24 18.37 -4.06
CA GLY A 10 -10.40 19.81 -4.00
C GLY A 10 -11.62 20.21 -3.17
N SER A 11 -12.10 21.44 -3.34
CA SER A 11 -13.21 22.00 -2.54
C SER A 11 -14.54 21.26 -2.73
N ASN A 12 -14.74 20.62 -3.88
CA ASN A 12 -16.00 19.99 -4.28
C ASN A 12 -15.81 18.72 -5.13
N TRP A 13 -14.61 18.14 -5.13
CA TRP A 13 -14.31 16.95 -5.91
C TRP A 13 -13.29 16.06 -5.19
N MET A 14 -13.33 14.77 -5.52
CA MET A 14 -12.41 13.74 -5.03
C MET A 14 -12.07 12.81 -6.19
N LEU A 15 -10.83 12.32 -6.24
CA LEU A 15 -10.43 11.23 -7.12
C LEU A 15 -10.57 9.91 -6.37
N ILE A 16 -11.00 8.87 -7.08
CA ILE A 16 -11.21 7.51 -6.56
C ILE A 16 -10.52 6.49 -7.47
N GLY A 17 -10.33 5.26 -6.96
CA GLY A 17 -9.73 4.16 -7.71
C GLY A 17 -8.39 4.52 -8.36
N ASP A 18 -8.23 4.11 -9.63
CA ASP A 18 -7.01 4.34 -10.42
C ASP A 18 -6.66 5.82 -10.56
N ALA A 19 -7.66 6.72 -10.61
CA ALA A 19 -7.43 8.16 -10.69
C ALA A 19 -6.75 8.71 -9.42
N ALA A 20 -7.00 8.10 -8.26
CA ALA A 20 -6.29 8.36 -7.00
C ALA A 20 -5.06 7.46 -6.80
N ALA A 21 -4.65 6.69 -7.81
CA ALA A 21 -3.61 5.67 -7.73
C ALA A 21 -3.85 4.62 -6.63
N CYS A 22 -5.12 4.34 -6.32
CA CYS A 22 -5.54 3.26 -5.42
C CYS A 22 -5.49 1.92 -6.17
N VAL A 23 -4.26 1.46 -6.41
CA VAL A 23 -3.95 0.20 -7.11
C VAL A 23 -2.85 -0.50 -6.33
N ASN A 24 -3.02 -1.79 -6.07
CA ASN A 24 -2.00 -2.60 -5.40
C ASN A 24 -0.77 -2.74 -6.33
N PRO A 25 0.41 -2.27 -5.88
CA PRO A 25 1.61 -2.28 -6.71
C PRO A 25 2.23 -3.67 -6.93
N LEU A 26 1.76 -4.72 -6.25
CA LEU A 26 2.29 -6.07 -6.39
C LEU A 26 1.58 -6.89 -7.47
N ASN A 27 0.25 -6.86 -7.47
CA ASN A 27 -0.59 -7.66 -8.36
C ASN A 27 -1.33 -6.81 -9.40
N GLY A 28 -1.32 -5.48 -9.28
CA GLY A 28 -2.03 -4.56 -10.17
C GLY A 28 -3.54 -4.51 -9.94
N GLU A 29 -4.05 -5.06 -8.84
CA GLU A 29 -5.48 -5.06 -8.52
C GLU A 29 -5.95 -3.65 -8.12
N GLY A 30 -6.99 -3.16 -8.79
CA GLY A 30 -7.59 -1.84 -8.54
C GLY A 30 -9.12 -1.86 -8.42
N ILE A 31 -9.78 -2.99 -8.72
CA ILE A 31 -11.24 -3.08 -8.76
C ILE A 31 -11.83 -2.94 -7.35
N ASP A 32 -11.30 -3.69 -6.39
CA ASP A 32 -11.68 -3.65 -4.98
C ASP A 32 -11.48 -2.26 -4.39
N TYR A 33 -10.31 -1.64 -4.63
CA TYR A 33 -10.02 -0.28 -4.20
C TYR A 33 -10.92 0.75 -4.87
N GLY A 34 -11.24 0.58 -6.16
CA GLY A 34 -12.18 1.44 -6.89
C GLY A 34 -13.58 1.42 -6.27
N LEU A 35 -14.09 0.22 -5.96
CA LEU A 35 -15.39 0.04 -5.30
C LEU A 35 -15.38 0.57 -3.86
N GLU A 36 -14.35 0.27 -3.08
CA GLU A 36 -14.24 0.72 -1.69
C GLU A 36 -14.10 2.25 -1.61
N THR A 37 -13.22 2.84 -2.42
CA THR A 37 -13.05 4.30 -2.45
C THR A 37 -14.27 5.01 -3.02
N GLY A 38 -14.99 4.42 -3.98
CA GLY A 38 -16.27 4.94 -4.46
C GLY A 38 -17.33 5.00 -3.35
N ARG A 39 -17.46 3.94 -2.55
CA ARG A 39 -18.36 3.90 -1.38
C ARG A 39 -17.97 4.96 -0.35
N LEU A 40 -16.68 5.04 0.01
CA LEU A 40 -16.18 6.02 0.98
C LEU A 40 -16.38 7.47 0.51
N ALA A 41 -16.16 7.73 -0.79
CA ALA A 41 -16.39 9.04 -1.38
C ALA A 41 -17.88 9.43 -1.33
N ALA A 42 -18.78 8.48 -1.58
CA ALA A 42 -20.23 8.69 -1.49
C ALA A 42 -20.67 9.08 -0.06
N GLU A 43 -20.09 8.45 0.96
CA GLU A 43 -20.35 8.76 2.37
C GLU A 43 -19.86 10.15 2.79
N LEU A 44 -18.91 10.71 2.05
CA LEU A 44 -18.31 12.00 2.35
C LEU A 44 -18.89 13.17 1.54
N LEU A 45 -19.82 12.94 0.60
CA LEU A 45 -20.33 13.99 -0.31
C LEU A 45 -20.88 15.25 0.41
N ASP A 46 -21.40 15.09 1.62
CA ASP A 46 -21.96 16.20 2.43
C ASP A 46 -20.91 16.90 3.33
N SER A 47 -19.64 16.50 3.23
CA SER A 47 -18.55 17.06 4.03
C SER A 47 -18.10 18.41 3.46
N ARG A 48 -17.86 19.38 4.33
CA ARG A 48 -17.49 20.75 3.93
C ARG A 48 -16.05 20.92 3.44
N ASP A 49 -15.15 19.99 3.75
CA ASP A 49 -13.72 20.12 3.45
C ASP A 49 -13.11 18.81 2.95
N LEU A 50 -13.48 18.45 1.72
CA LEU A 50 -12.98 17.24 1.04
C LEU A 50 -11.47 17.31 0.77
N ALA A 51 -10.94 18.51 0.52
CA ALA A 51 -9.52 18.73 0.21
C ALA A 51 -8.59 18.24 1.32
N ARG A 52 -9.00 18.36 2.59
CA ARG A 52 -8.24 17.82 3.74
C ARG A 52 -8.70 16.44 4.18
N LEU A 53 -10.02 16.21 4.24
CA LEU A 53 -10.56 14.94 4.73
C LEU A 53 -10.14 13.77 3.85
N TRP A 54 -10.26 13.90 2.52
CA TRP A 54 -10.07 12.79 1.60
C TRP A 54 -8.63 12.25 1.59
N PRO A 55 -7.57 13.08 1.41
CA PRO A 55 -6.19 12.58 1.48
C PRO A 55 -5.87 11.95 2.84
N SER A 56 -6.39 12.52 3.94
CA SER A 56 -6.15 11.99 5.29
C SER A 56 -6.76 10.60 5.49
N LEU A 57 -7.97 10.39 4.98
CA LEU A 57 -8.66 9.09 5.06
C LEU A 57 -7.94 8.04 4.21
N LEU A 58 -7.55 8.40 2.98
CA LEU A 58 -6.78 7.49 2.12
C LEU A 58 -5.42 7.13 2.73
N ALA A 59 -4.73 8.09 3.35
CA ALA A 59 -3.46 7.86 4.02
C ALA A 59 -3.60 6.94 5.24
N ASP A 60 -4.65 7.13 6.05
CA ASP A 60 -4.91 6.29 7.22
C ASP A 60 -5.27 4.84 6.82
N ARG A 61 -6.17 4.69 5.85
CA ARG A 61 -6.68 3.39 5.38
C ARG A 61 -5.62 2.60 4.60
N TYR A 62 -4.96 3.25 3.64
CA TYR A 62 -4.12 2.56 2.65
C TYR A 62 -2.63 2.89 2.76
N GLY A 63 -2.24 3.98 3.44
CA GLY A 63 -0.87 4.48 3.40
C GLY A 63 0.18 3.48 3.89
N ARG A 64 -0.13 2.74 4.97
CA ARG A 64 0.75 1.67 5.47
C ARG A 64 0.88 0.50 4.49
N GLY A 65 -0.25 0.00 3.98
CA GLY A 65 -0.28 -1.13 3.05
C GLY A 65 0.45 -0.82 1.73
N PHE A 66 0.14 0.33 1.13
CA PHE A 66 0.74 0.76 -0.14
C PHE A 66 2.23 1.08 -0.02
N SER A 67 2.69 1.63 1.10
CA SER A 67 4.12 1.85 1.37
C SER A 67 4.90 0.52 1.36
N VAL A 68 4.39 -0.48 2.06
CA VAL A 68 5.01 -1.81 2.11
C VAL A 68 4.98 -2.48 0.74
N ALA A 69 3.80 -2.50 0.11
CA ALA A 69 3.61 -3.14 -1.19
C ALA A 69 4.51 -2.49 -2.27
N ARG A 70 4.67 -1.16 -2.29
CA ARG A 70 5.60 -0.47 -3.20
C ARG A 70 7.04 -0.91 -3.00
N ARG A 71 7.49 -1.05 -1.74
CA ARG A 71 8.87 -1.47 -1.43
C ARG A 71 9.12 -2.92 -1.84
N LEU A 72 8.15 -3.80 -1.61
CA LEU A 72 8.22 -5.19 -2.06
C LEU A 72 8.21 -5.28 -3.58
N ALA A 73 7.35 -4.51 -4.26
CA ALA A 73 7.33 -4.45 -5.72
C ALA A 73 8.69 -3.97 -6.29
N LEU A 74 9.33 -2.99 -5.66
CA LEU A 74 10.69 -2.56 -6.03
C LEU A 74 11.74 -3.66 -5.80
N LEU A 75 11.58 -4.52 -4.79
CA LEU A 75 12.52 -5.63 -4.60
C LEU A 75 12.42 -6.65 -5.73
N LEU A 76 11.21 -6.89 -6.24
CA LEU A 76 10.96 -7.81 -7.35
C LEU A 76 11.56 -7.34 -8.68
N THR A 77 11.84 -6.04 -8.85
CA THR A 77 12.50 -5.54 -10.06
C THR A 77 14.01 -5.79 -10.08
N PHE A 78 14.63 -6.15 -8.93
CA PHE A 78 16.05 -6.51 -8.91
C PHE A 78 16.27 -7.91 -9.51
N PRO A 79 17.07 -8.05 -10.59
CA PRO A 79 17.22 -9.32 -11.31
C PRO A 79 17.72 -10.48 -10.45
N ARG A 80 18.48 -10.18 -9.40
CA ARG A 80 19.08 -11.19 -8.50
C ARG A 80 18.21 -11.53 -7.29
N PHE A 81 17.18 -10.74 -7.00
CA PHE A 81 16.37 -10.92 -5.80
C PHE A 81 15.50 -12.19 -5.87
N LEU A 82 14.75 -12.37 -6.96
CA LEU A 82 13.90 -13.54 -7.16
C LEU A 82 14.68 -14.87 -7.20
N PRO A 83 15.81 -15.00 -7.93
CA PRO A 83 16.57 -16.25 -7.95
C PRO A 83 17.17 -16.64 -6.59
N THR A 84 17.51 -15.67 -5.74
CA THR A 84 18.11 -15.93 -4.42
C THR A 84 17.07 -16.19 -3.34
N THR A 85 15.97 -15.45 -3.34
CA THR A 85 14.92 -15.58 -2.33
C THR A 85 13.86 -16.62 -2.70
N GLY A 86 13.62 -16.85 -3.99
CA GLY A 86 12.62 -17.78 -4.50
C GLY A 86 12.76 -19.20 -3.93
N PRO A 87 13.91 -19.88 -4.06
CA PRO A 87 14.11 -21.23 -3.53
C PRO A 87 13.91 -21.33 -2.01
N ILE A 88 14.27 -20.28 -1.27
CA ILE A 88 14.11 -20.22 0.19
C ILE A 88 12.64 -20.10 0.56
N THR A 89 11.93 -19.17 -0.10
CA THR A 89 10.49 -18.97 0.10
C THR A 89 9.70 -20.22 -0.29
N MET A 90 10.03 -20.87 -1.41
CA MET A 90 9.36 -22.10 -1.87
C MET A 90 9.58 -23.30 -0.96
N ARG A 91 10.65 -23.31 -0.16
CA ARG A 91 10.94 -24.40 0.79
C ARG A 91 10.31 -24.18 2.17
N SER A 92 9.68 -23.03 2.42
CA SER A 92 9.08 -22.71 3.71
C SER A 92 7.60 -22.38 3.56
N THR A 93 6.75 -23.25 4.10
CA THR A 93 5.29 -23.04 4.13
C THR A 93 4.91 -21.74 4.83
N ALA A 94 5.67 -21.32 5.85
CA ALA A 94 5.45 -20.06 6.56
C ALA A 94 5.70 -18.84 5.65
N LEU A 95 6.82 -18.82 4.91
CA LEU A 95 7.14 -17.74 3.99
C LEU A 95 6.19 -17.73 2.78
N MET A 96 5.80 -18.90 2.29
CA MET A 96 4.81 -19.05 1.21
C MET A 96 3.45 -18.49 1.61
N ASN A 97 2.97 -18.78 2.83
CA ASN A 97 1.71 -18.23 3.35
C ASN A 97 1.74 -16.70 3.47
N ILE A 98 2.86 -16.14 3.92
CA ILE A 98 3.06 -14.68 3.97
C ILE A 98 3.01 -14.11 2.55
N ALA A 99 3.74 -14.72 1.60
CA ALA A 99 3.77 -14.26 0.21
C ALA A 99 2.37 -14.27 -0.44
N VAL A 100 1.59 -15.34 -0.25
CA VAL A 100 0.22 -15.43 -0.76
C VAL A 100 -0.67 -14.36 -0.14
N ARG A 101 -0.64 -14.18 1.18
CA ARG A 101 -1.44 -13.14 1.86
C ARG A 101 -1.14 -11.74 1.36
N VAL A 102 0.14 -11.46 1.15
CA VAL A 102 0.61 -10.19 0.57
C VAL A 102 0.13 -10.01 -0.87
N MET A 103 0.11 -11.08 -1.68
CA MET A 103 -0.40 -11.05 -3.06
C MET A 103 -1.93 -11.00 -3.15
N SER A 104 -2.65 -11.46 -2.12
CA SER A 104 -4.13 -11.54 -2.07
C SER A 104 -4.80 -10.38 -1.32
N ASN A 105 -4.07 -9.29 -1.03
CA ASN A 105 -4.59 -8.13 -0.28
C ASN A 105 -5.13 -8.49 1.13
N LEU A 106 -4.74 -9.63 1.69
CA LEU A 106 -5.16 -10.16 3.01
C LEU A 106 -4.10 -9.87 4.09
N VAL A 107 -3.46 -8.71 4.02
CA VAL A 107 -2.45 -8.31 5.01
C VAL A 107 -3.16 -7.72 6.21
N THR A 108 -3.51 -8.58 7.18
CA THR A 108 -4.11 -8.22 8.47
C THR A 108 -3.07 -7.57 9.39
N ASP A 109 -3.50 -6.73 10.33
CA ASP A 109 -2.63 -6.03 11.28
C ASP A 109 -1.68 -6.96 12.08
N ASP A 110 -2.04 -8.22 12.33
CA ASP A 110 -1.19 -9.20 13.03
C ASP A 110 0.08 -9.58 12.25
N ASP A 111 0.02 -9.60 10.91
CA ASP A 111 1.19 -9.90 10.07
C ASP A 111 2.18 -8.71 10.05
N ARG A 112 1.70 -7.51 10.43
CA ARG A 112 2.56 -6.32 10.59
C ARG A 112 3.53 -6.49 11.75
N ASP A 113 3.23 -7.26 12.79
CA ASP A 113 4.11 -7.30 13.97
C ASP A 113 5.39 -8.11 13.76
N TRP A 114 5.33 -9.20 12.99
CA TRP A 114 6.51 -9.99 12.63
C TRP A 114 7.33 -9.34 11.52
N VAL A 115 6.66 -8.85 10.47
CA VAL A 115 7.31 -8.10 9.40
C VAL A 115 7.92 -6.81 9.96
N ALA A 116 7.22 -6.08 10.84
CA ALA A 116 7.76 -4.90 11.50
C ALA A 116 8.83 -5.20 12.55
N ARG A 117 8.90 -6.41 13.14
CA ARG A 117 10.01 -6.82 14.01
C ARG A 117 11.28 -7.08 13.20
N VAL A 118 11.17 -7.84 12.10
CA VAL A 118 12.26 -8.07 11.15
C VAL A 118 12.69 -6.75 10.50
N TRP A 119 11.73 -5.88 10.16
CA TRP A 119 11.99 -4.55 9.64
C TRP A 119 12.48 -3.54 10.68
N ARG A 120 12.13 -3.63 11.96
CA ARG A 120 12.72 -2.78 13.01
C ARG A 120 14.17 -3.18 13.27
N GLY A 121 14.50 -4.47 13.11
CA GLY A 121 15.88 -4.97 13.11
C GLY A 121 16.72 -4.45 11.93
N GLY A 122 16.15 -4.39 10.71
CA GLY A 122 16.82 -3.81 9.53
C GLY A 122 16.60 -2.30 9.32
N GLY A 123 15.73 -1.68 10.13
CA GLY A 123 15.09 -0.38 9.85
C GLY A 123 15.87 0.84 10.29
N GLN A 124 16.99 0.67 11.02
CA GLN A 124 17.90 1.77 11.30
C GLN A 124 18.53 2.35 10.01
N LEU A 125 18.57 1.58 8.91
CA LEU A 125 19.03 2.07 7.59
C LEU A 125 17.93 2.74 6.74
N SER A 126 16.66 2.41 6.94
CA SER A 126 15.56 2.77 6.03
C SER A 126 14.91 4.13 6.34
N ARG A 127 14.98 4.59 7.59
CA ARG A 127 14.47 5.92 7.99
C ARG A 127 15.23 7.09 7.35
N LEU A 128 16.40 6.85 6.75
CA LEU A 128 17.17 7.85 6.01
C LEU A 128 16.69 8.05 4.56
N VAL A 129 15.81 7.18 4.04
CA VAL A 129 15.45 7.16 2.60
C VAL A 129 14.02 7.67 2.32
N ASP A 130 13.16 7.83 3.34
CA ASP A 130 11.80 8.33 3.14
C ASP A 130 11.79 9.85 2.87
N ARG A 131 11.50 10.23 1.62
CA ARG A 131 11.29 11.64 1.24
C ARG A 131 9.81 12.06 1.15
N ARG A 132 8.83 11.15 0.99
CA ARG A 132 7.38 11.51 0.90
C ARG A 132 6.41 10.42 1.37
N PRO A 133 5.47 10.72 2.28
CA PRO A 133 4.33 9.84 2.56
C PRO A 133 3.38 9.74 1.35
N PRO A 134 2.67 8.60 1.16
CA PRO A 134 1.64 8.51 0.12
C PRO A 134 0.52 9.54 0.37
N PHE A 135 -0.04 10.08 -0.71
CA PHE A 135 -1.08 11.12 -0.70
C PHE A 135 -0.68 12.48 -0.11
N SER A 136 0.63 12.77 0.05
CA SER A 136 1.16 14.07 0.50
C SER A 136 1.26 15.10 -0.60
#